data_AF-A0A0E3WII3-F1
#
_entry.id   AF-A0A0E3WII3-F1
#
_cell.length_a   1.000
_cell.length_b   1.000
_cell.length_c   1.000
_cell.angle_alpha   90.00
_cell.angle_beta   90.00
_cell.angle_gamma   90.00
#
_symmetry.space_group_name_H-M   'P 1'
#
loop_
_entity.id
_entity.type
_entity.pdbx_description
1 polymer ?
#
loop_
_entity_poly.entity_id
_entity_poly.type
_entity_poly.pdbx_seq_one_letter_code
_entity_poly.pdbx_strand_id
1 'polypeptide(L)' 'MNIEVNAIFQIAGIGIIIAMIHTVLKQMGKEDIAHWVTIVGFIIVLFMVIRMLDGLLQEIKTIFLFQ' A
#
# COMPACT_ATOMS: atom_id res chain seq x y z
N MET A 1 -0.82 -0.37 20.86
CA MET A 1 -0.73 0.98 20.25
C MET A 1 0.54 1.16 19.39
N ASN A 2 0.96 0.15 18.61
CA ASN A 2 2.16 0.25 17.74
C ASN A 2 1.91 -0.24 16.32
N ILE A 3 0.99 -1.19 16.13
CA ILE A 3 0.75 -1.83 14.82
C ILE A 3 0.06 -0.87 13.84
N GLU A 4 -0.95 -0.14 14.31
CA GLU A 4 -1.74 0.79 13.47
C GLU A 4 -0.89 1.98 12.99
N VAL A 5 -0.09 2.56 13.89
CA VAL A 5 0.78 3.69 13.57
C VAL A 5 1.88 3.24 12.60
N ASN A 6 2.50 2.08 12.81
CA ASN A 6 3.52 1.56 11.91
C ASN A 6 2.97 1.32 10.49
N ALA A 7 1.76 0.74 10.38
CA ALA A 7 1.10 0.53 9.09
C ALA A 7 0.85 1.86 8.36
N ILE A 8 0.37 2.89 9.07
CA ILE A 8 0.15 4.22 8.49
C ILE A 8 1.47 4.84 7.99
N PHE A 9 2.54 4.77 8.80
CA PHE A 9 3.86 5.27 8.41
C PHE A 9 4.44 4.52 7.21
N GLN A 10 4.22 3.20 7.13
CA GLN A 10 4.67 2.39 6.01
C GLN A 10 3.94 2.75 4.71
N ILE A 11 2.61 2.95 4.76
CA ILE A 11 1.82 3.43 3.61
C ILE A 11 2.31 4.82 3.17
N ALA A 12 2.49 5.74 4.12
CA ALA A 12 2.95 7.09 3.85
C ALA A 12 4.36 7.11 3.21
N GLY A 13 5.29 6.30 3.72
CA GLY A 13 6.63 6.16 3.17
C GLY A 13 6.62 5.66 1.72
N ILE A 14 5.82 4.63 1.43
CA ILE A 14 5.63 4.13 0.06
C ILE A 14 5.07 5.25 -0.85
N GLY A 15 4.08 5.99 -0.37
CA GLY A 15 3.48 7.13 -1.07
C GLY A 15 4.50 8.22 -1.43
N ILE A 16 5.39 8.57 -0.50
CA ILE A 16 6.47 9.55 -0.74
C ILE A 16 7.41 9.05 -1.84
N ILE A 17 7.83 7.79 -1.78
CA ILE A 17 8.73 7.19 -2.78
C ILE A 17 8.09 7.22 -4.17
N ILE A 18 6.81 6.80 -4.28
CA ILE A 18 6.07 6.83 -5.55
C ILE A 18 5.98 8.25 -6.10
N ALA A 19 5.66 9.24 -5.25
CA ALA A 19 5.56 10.64 -5.65
C ALA A 19 6.91 11.21 -6.13
N MET A 20 8.00 10.84 -5.48
CA MET A 20 9.35 11.19 -5.93
C MET A 20 9.66 10.59 -7.30
N ILE A 21 9.40 9.29 -7.50
CA ILE A 21 9.63 8.61 -8.78
C ILE A 21 8.78 9.23 -9.90
N HIS A 22 7.50 9.49 -9.63
CA HIS A 22 6.61 10.18 -10.58
C HIS A 22 7.17 11.55 -10.98
N THR A 23 7.60 12.35 -9.99
CA THR A 23 8.16 13.68 -10.23
C THR A 23 9.42 13.62 -11.08
N VAL A 24 10.32 12.67 -10.79
CA VAL A 24 11.55 12.46 -11.57
C VAL A 24 11.24 12.02 -13.00
N LEU A 25 10.35 11.04 -13.20
CA LEU A 25 9.94 10.58 -14.53
C LEU A 25 9.30 11.70 -15.36
N LYS A 26 8.46 12.52 -14.73
CA LYS A 26 7.86 13.69 -15.36
C LYS A 26 8.93 14.71 -15.79
N GLN A 27 9.91 14.99 -14.92
CA GLN A 27 11.04 15.88 -15.27
C GLN A 27 11.90 15.34 -16.42
N MET A 28 11.98 14.02 -16.57
CA MET A 28 12.65 13.37 -17.70
C MET A 28 11.84 13.35 -19.00
N GLY A 29 10.63 13.95 -19.02
CA GLY A 29 9.73 13.92 -20.17
C GLY A 29 9.03 12.58 -20.40
N LYS A 30 9.09 11.65 -19.44
CA LYS A 30 8.46 10.32 -19.49
C LYS A 30 7.14 10.31 -18.72
N GLU A 31 6.22 11.21 -19.10
CA GLU A 31 4.97 11.43 -18.37
C GLU A 31 4.03 10.19 -18.40
N ASP A 32 3.96 9.48 -19.53
CA ASP A 32 3.19 8.23 -19.62
C ASP A 32 3.64 7.20 -18.58
N ILE A 33 4.95 7.02 -18.42
CA ILE A 33 5.52 6.08 -17.45
C ILE A 33 5.31 6.58 -16.02
N ALA A 34 5.39 7.90 -15.79
CA ALA A 34 5.10 8.50 -14.50
C ALA A 34 3.68 8.14 -14.03
N HIS A 35 2.68 8.28 -14.90
CA HIS A 35 1.29 7.92 -14.58
C HIS A 35 1.14 6.43 -14.24
N TRP A 36 1.78 5.54 -15.00
CA TRP A 36 1.80 4.11 -14.69
C TRP A 36 2.40 3.81 -13.32
N VAL A 37 3.46 4.51 -12.93
CA VAL A 37 4.07 4.34 -11.59
C VAL A 37 3.10 4.70 -10.47
N THR A 38 2.33 5.78 -10.63
CA THR A 38 1.31 6.15 -9.62
C THR A 38 0.23 5.08 -9.50
N ILE A 39 -0.24 4.52 -10.61
CA ILE A 39 -1.26 3.45 -10.60
C ILE A 39 -0.71 2.18 -9.94
N VAL A 40 0.49 1.74 -10.33
CA VAL A 40 1.14 0.56 -9.73
C VAL A 40 1.37 0.78 -8.24
N GLY A 41 1.85 1.97 -7.88
CA GLY A 41 2.04 2.37 -6.49
C GLY A 41 0.76 2.31 -5.66
N PHE A 42 -0.35 2.79 -6.22
CA PHE A 42 -1.67 2.69 -5.61
C PHE A 42 -2.12 1.24 -5.42
N ILE A 43 -1.94 0.39 -6.44
CA ILE A 43 -2.27 -1.04 -6.37
C ILE A 43 -1.47 -1.74 -5.26
N ILE A 44 -0.18 -1.44 -5.11
CA ILE A 44 0.67 -2.01 -4.05
C ILE A 44 0.12 -1.67 -2.66
N VAL A 45 -0.27 -0.41 -2.45
CA VAL A 45 -0.88 0.03 -1.18
C VAL A 45 -2.19 -0.70 -0.91
N LEU A 46 -3.05 -0.84 -1.93
CA LEU A 46 -4.30 -1.60 -1.81
C LEU A 46 -4.05 -3.06 -1.41
N PHE A 47 -3.07 -3.73 -2.01
CA PHE A 47 -2.70 -5.10 -1.63
C PHE A 47 -2.26 -5.20 -0.17
N MET A 48 -1.55 -4.18 0.32
CA MET A 48 -1.13 -4.16 1.73
C MET A 48 -2.33 -4.07 2.66
N VAL A 49 -3.33 -3.24 2.33
CA VAL A 49 -4.60 -3.15 3.08
C VAL A 49 -5.36 -4.47 3.03
N ILE A 50 -5.46 -5.11 1.85
CA ILE A 50 -6.15 -6.40 1.69
C ILE A 50 -5.51 -7.47 2.58
N ARG A 51 -4.17 -7.53 2.67
CA ARG A 51 -3.48 -8.48 3.55
C ARG A 51 -3.77 -8.25 5.03
N MET A 52 -3.91 -6.99 5.44
CA MET A 52 -4.33 -6.67 6.82
C MET A 52 -5.76 -7.17 7.09
N LEU A 53 -6.66 -6.98 6.12
CA LEU A 53 -8.03 -7.50 6.22
C LEU A 53 -8.07 -9.03 6.26
N ASP A 54 -7.24 -9.71 5.47
CA ASP A 54 -7.14 -11.17 5.48
C ASP A 54 -6.72 -11.71 6.85
N GLY A 55 -5.76 -11.06 7.50
CA GLY A 55 -5.37 -11.40 8.88
C GLY A 55 -6.54 -11.30 9.87
N LEU A 56 -7.33 -10.23 9.78
CA LEU A 56 -8.53 -10.06 10.64
C LEU A 56 -9.60 -11.12 10.32
N LEU A 57 -9.84 -11.39 9.04
CA LEU A 57 -10.81 -12.41 8.62
C LEU A 57 -10.37 -13.80 9.07
N GLN A 58 -9.07 -14.09 9.05
CA GLN A 58 -8.53 -15.35 9.56
C GLN A 58 -8.70 -15.46 11.07
N GLU A 59 -8.47 -14.38 11.81
CA GLU A 59 -8.67 -14.33 13.27
C GLU A 59 -10.13 -14.57 13.64
N ILE A 60 -11.08 -13.95 12.91
CA ILE A 60 -12.51 -14.24 13.04
C ILE A 60 -12.79 -15.72 12.75
N LYS A 61 -12.33 -16.24 11.60
CA LYS A 61 -12.55 -17.66 11.25
C LYS A 61 -12.02 -18.60 12.32
N THR A 62 -10.84 -18.34 12.88
CA THR A 62 -10.26 -19.13 13.97
C THR A 62 -11.17 -19.15 15.18
N ILE A 63 -11.67 -17.99 15.64
CA ILE A 63 -12.55 -17.93 16.82
C ILE A 63 -13.87 -18.66 16.58
N PHE A 64 -14.44 -18.55 15.37
CA PHE A 64 -15.74 -19.14 15.04
C PHE A 64 -15.69 -20.62 14.60
N LEU A 65 -14.54 -21.14 14.14
CA LEU A 65 -14.39 -22.54 13.70
C LEU A 65 -13.96 -23.50 14.82
N PHE A 66 -13.58 -23.01 16.01
CA PHE A 66 -13.24 -23.83 17.19
C PHE A 66 -14.43 -24.05 18.15
N GLN A 67 -15.68 -23.90 17.68
CA GLN A 67 -16.88 -24.45 18.32
C GLN A 67 -17.55 -25.51 17.44
#